data_AF-X1ENC8-F1
#
_entry.id   AF-X1ENC8-F1
#
_cell.length_a   1.000
_cell.length_b   1.000
_cell.length_c   1.000
_cell.angle_alpha   90.00
_cell.angle_beta   90.00
_cell.angle_gamma   90.00
#
_symmetry.space_group_name_H-M   'P 1'
#
loop_
_entity.id
_entity.type
_entity.pdbx_description
1 polymer ?
#
loop_
_entity_poly.entity_id
_entity_poly.type
_entity_poly.pdbx_seq_one_letter_code
_entity_poly.pdbx_strand_id
1 'polypeptide(L)'
;AKKEIEQRVGVEKFIQQCKQWALDHISLMTEQFKCLGVWMDWDNPYVTFTNDYIESAWWTLRRAYKRGLMRKDLRVIHWCPRCETALAEHEVRGEYYDVQDPSLFARFKLRDRPNEYLLIWTTTPWTLPADMAVCVHPEYAYAKVAVG
;
A
#
# COMPACT_ATOMS: atom_id res chain seq x y z
N ALA A 1 7.13 1.82 -14.29
CA ALA A 1 7.52 1.63 -12.88
C ALA A 1 8.32 2.83 -12.37
N LYS A 2 8.46 3.03 -11.05
CA LYS A 2 9.18 4.21 -10.51
C LYS A 2 10.62 4.29 -11.01
N LYS A 3 11.32 3.15 -11.06
CA LYS A 3 12.68 3.06 -11.62
C LYS A 3 12.79 3.51 -13.08
N GLU A 4 11.79 3.25 -13.90
CA GLU A 4 11.81 3.65 -15.32
C GLU A 4 11.67 5.17 -15.48
N ILE A 5 10.88 5.81 -14.61
CA ILE A 5 10.76 7.26 -14.59
C ILE A 5 12.12 7.88 -14.26
N GLU A 6 12.80 7.37 -13.23
CA GLU A 6 14.09 7.87 -12.80
C GLU A 6 15.20 7.62 -13.83
N GLN A 7 15.22 6.44 -14.48
CA GLN A 7 16.33 6.02 -15.35
C GLN A 7 16.18 6.43 -16.82
N ARG A 8 14.95 6.53 -17.35
CA ARG A 8 14.72 6.73 -18.79
C ARG A 8 14.05 8.05 -19.12
N VAL A 9 13.06 8.46 -18.33
CA VAL A 9 12.23 9.64 -18.64
C VAL A 9 12.80 10.91 -18.02
N GLY A 10 13.27 10.82 -16.78
CA GLY A 10 13.65 11.94 -15.93
C GLY A 10 12.46 12.44 -15.10
N VAL A 11 12.70 12.68 -13.81
CA VAL A 11 11.68 13.08 -12.84
C VAL A 11 11.00 14.39 -13.23
N GLU A 12 11.78 15.39 -13.67
CA GLU A 12 11.25 16.69 -14.08
C GLU A 12 10.30 16.57 -15.27
N LYS A 13 10.73 15.89 -16.33
CA LYS A 13 9.93 15.68 -17.54
C LYS A 13 8.63 14.95 -17.22
N PHE A 14 8.69 13.93 -16.36
CA PHE A 14 7.51 13.20 -15.90
C PHE A 14 6.55 14.11 -15.13
N ILE A 15 7.04 14.92 -14.18
CA ILE A 15 6.21 15.86 -13.42
C ILE A 15 5.54 16.87 -14.35
N GLN A 16 6.26 17.41 -15.35
CA GLN A 16 5.66 18.35 -16.30
C GLN A 16 4.56 17.69 -17.14
N GLN A 17 4.74 16.45 -17.57
CA GLN A 17 3.69 15.70 -18.26
C GLN A 17 2.47 15.44 -17.37
N CYS A 18 2.67 15.10 -16.09
CA CYS A 18 1.57 14.94 -15.13
C CYS A 18 0.79 16.25 -14.93
N LYS A 19 1.49 17.39 -14.83
CA LYS A 19 0.85 18.71 -14.70
C LYS A 19 0.05 19.05 -15.95
N GLN A 20 0.63 18.86 -17.14
CA GLN A 20 -0.08 19.11 -18.39
C GLN A 20 -1.33 18.24 -18.51
N TRP A 21 -1.20 16.93 -18.24
CA TRP A 21 -2.31 16.00 -18.25
C TRP A 21 -3.42 16.44 -17.28
N ALA A 22 -3.07 16.88 -16.07
CA ALA A 22 -4.05 17.37 -15.11
C ALA A 22 -4.77 18.64 -15.58
N LEU A 23 -4.06 19.60 -16.18
CA LEU A 23 -4.67 20.83 -16.73
C LEU A 23 -5.65 20.52 -17.87
N ASP A 24 -5.28 19.60 -18.77
CA ASP A 24 -6.14 19.17 -19.87
C ASP A 24 -7.43 18.54 -19.33
N HIS A 25 -7.33 17.72 -18.28
CA HIS A 25 -8.49 17.04 -17.68
C HIS A 25 -9.35 17.97 -16.82
N ILE A 26 -8.77 18.95 -16.13
CA ILE A 26 -9.53 20.00 -15.44
C ILE A 26 -10.41 20.74 -16.44
N SER A 27 -9.85 21.11 -17.60
CA SER A 27 -10.59 21.80 -18.66
C SER A 27 -11.75 20.94 -19.19
N LEU A 28 -11.47 19.66 -19.48
CA LEU A 28 -12.49 18.71 -19.94
C LEU A 28 -13.63 18.53 -18.92
N MET A 29 -13.30 18.30 -17.65
CA MET A 29 -14.28 18.10 -16.59
C MET A 29 -15.10 19.36 -16.34
N THR A 30 -14.49 20.54 -16.44
CA THR A 30 -15.18 21.82 -16.31
C THR A 30 -16.31 21.95 -17.34
N GLU A 31 -16.03 21.65 -18.60
CA GLU A 31 -17.06 21.69 -19.66
C GLU A 31 -18.15 20.64 -19.45
N GLN A 32 -17.79 19.44 -18.97
CA GLN A 32 -18.76 18.41 -18.60
C GLN A 32 -19.70 18.88 -17.48
N PHE A 33 -19.17 19.50 -16.43
CA PHE A 33 -19.98 20.00 -15.32
C PHE A 33 -20.86 21.20 -15.72
N LYS A 34 -20.35 22.11 -16.56
CA LYS A 34 -21.17 23.19 -17.14
C LYS A 34 -22.33 22.63 -17.96
N CYS A 35 -22.08 21.61 -18.79
CA CYS A 35 -23.12 20.93 -19.57
C CYS A 35 -24.19 20.26 -18.70
N LEU A 36 -23.80 19.77 -17.52
CA LEU A 36 -24.73 19.21 -16.51
C LEU A 36 -25.52 20.31 -15.76
N GLY A 37 -25.29 21.59 -16.05
CA GLY A 37 -25.96 22.71 -15.40
C GLY A 37 -25.42 23.03 -14.00
N VAL A 38 -24.21 22.55 -13.67
CA VAL A 38 -23.60 22.80 -12.37
C VAL A 38 -23.06 24.23 -12.31
N TRP A 39 -23.58 25.00 -11.36
CA TRP A 39 -23.22 26.40 -11.18
C TRP A 39 -22.17 26.57 -10.09
N MET A 40 -20.92 26.80 -10.50
CA MET A 40 -19.77 27.09 -9.63
C MET A 40 -18.86 28.15 -10.28
N ASP A 41 -17.86 28.62 -9.54
CA ASP A 41 -16.79 29.47 -10.07
C ASP A 41 -15.79 28.60 -10.86
N TRP A 42 -16.04 28.49 -12.16
CA TRP A 42 -15.19 27.73 -13.09
C TRP A 42 -13.97 28.51 -13.58
N ASP A 43 -13.95 29.83 -13.38
CA ASP A 43 -12.88 30.71 -13.84
C ASP A 43 -11.71 30.74 -12.83
N ASN A 44 -12.00 30.46 -11.55
CA ASN A 44 -11.01 30.42 -10.48
C ASN A 44 -11.11 29.15 -9.60
N PRO A 45 -10.94 27.94 -10.16
CA PRO A 45 -10.95 26.72 -9.36
C PRO A 45 -9.69 26.61 -8.49
N TYR A 46 -9.81 26.03 -7.30
CA TYR A 46 -8.62 25.66 -6.53
C TYR A 46 -7.93 24.46 -7.20
N VAL A 47 -6.60 24.50 -7.27
CA VAL A 47 -5.80 23.44 -7.90
C VAL A 47 -4.71 22.99 -6.94
N THR A 48 -4.69 21.69 -6.63
CA THR A 48 -3.88 21.11 -5.53
C THR A 48 -2.37 21.17 -5.77
N PHE A 49 -1.94 21.30 -7.02
CA PHE A 49 -0.51 21.43 -7.38
C PHE A 49 -0.03 22.88 -7.54
N THR A 50 -0.86 23.87 -7.22
CA THR A 50 -0.44 25.28 -7.15
C THR A 50 0.34 25.55 -5.86
N ASN A 51 1.22 26.55 -5.91
CA ASN A 51 2.09 26.87 -4.77
C ASN A 51 1.30 27.26 -3.52
N ASP A 52 0.22 28.04 -3.66
CA ASP A 52 -0.59 28.50 -2.53
C ASP A 52 -1.28 27.32 -1.80
N TYR A 53 -1.74 26.32 -2.56
CA TYR A 53 -2.32 25.10 -1.99
C TYR A 53 -1.25 24.25 -1.29
N ILE A 54 -0.09 24.07 -1.94
CA ILE A 54 1.04 23.32 -1.38
C ILE A 54 1.55 23.97 -0.09
N GLU A 55 1.64 25.30 -0.05
CA GLU A 55 2.03 26.05 1.15
C GLU A 55 1.04 25.83 2.30
N SER A 56 -0.26 25.84 2.01
CA SER A 56 -1.31 25.55 2.99
C SER A 56 -1.20 24.12 3.54
N ALA A 57 -0.86 23.14 2.68
CA ALA A 57 -0.59 21.77 3.11
C ALA A 57 0.67 21.70 4.00
N TRP A 58 1.75 22.38 3.63
CA TRP A 58 2.98 22.45 4.43
C TRP A 58 2.75 23.10 5.79
N TRP A 59 1.95 24.17 5.84
CA TRP A 59 1.56 24.81 7.09
C TRP A 59 0.81 23.84 8.01
N THR A 60 -0.11 23.05 7.46
CA THR A 60 -0.88 22.04 8.22
C THR A 60 0.04 20.96 8.77
N LEU A 61 0.94 20.41 7.94
CA LEU A 61 1.92 19.40 8.36
C LEU A 61 2.85 19.95 9.45
N ARG A 62 3.33 21.20 9.30
CA ARG A 62 4.17 21.85 10.32
C ARG A 62 3.46 21.97 11.66
N ARG A 63 2.15 22.23 11.68
CA ARG A 63 1.37 22.28 12.92
C ARG A 63 1.21 20.90 13.56
N ALA A 64 0.94 19.87 12.76
CA ALA A 64 0.88 18.49 13.25
C ALA A 64 2.22 18.06 13.87
N TYR A 65 3.32 18.38 13.20
CA TYR A 65 4.67 18.13 13.70
C TYR A 65 4.94 18.86 15.02
N LYS A 66 4.65 20.17 15.11
CA LYS A 66 4.82 20.96 16.34
C LYS A 66 3.99 20.45 17.52
N ARG A 67 2.89 19.74 17.25
CA ARG A 67 2.02 19.12 18.27
C ARG A 67 2.44 17.69 18.63
N GLY A 68 3.53 17.16 18.05
CA GLY A 68 3.97 15.78 18.29
C GLY A 68 3.07 14.71 17.65
N LEU A 69 2.25 15.07 16.66
CA LEU A 69 1.32 14.15 15.99
C LEU A 69 1.96 13.34 14.86
N MET A 70 3.24 13.60 14.55
CA MET A 70 3.98 12.93 13.48
C MET A 70 5.22 12.25 14.05
N ARG A 71 5.41 10.98 13.70
CA ARG A 71 6.63 10.22 14.01
C ARG A 71 7.10 9.43 12.79
N LYS A 72 8.41 9.27 12.67
CA LYS A 72 9.02 8.32 11.75
C LYS A 72 9.19 6.99 12.47
N ASP A 73 8.76 5.91 11.83
CA ASP A 73 8.77 4.58 12.43
C ASP A 73 8.97 3.51 11.35
N LEU A 74 9.45 2.33 11.75
CA LEU A 74 9.56 1.16 10.88
C LEU A 74 8.43 0.18 11.24
N ARG A 75 7.51 -0.04 10.30
CA ARG A 75 6.31 -0.84 10.53
C ARG A 75 6.02 -1.77 9.36
N VAL A 76 5.31 -2.86 9.65
CA VAL A 76 4.62 -3.64 8.62
C VAL A 76 3.45 -2.82 8.11
N ILE A 77 3.41 -2.59 6.81
CA ILE A 77 2.45 -1.73 6.11
C ILE A 77 2.05 -2.36 4.79
N HIS A 78 0.95 -1.90 4.20
CA HIS A 78 0.61 -2.28 2.83
C HIS A 78 1.63 -1.68 1.86
N TRP A 79 2.14 -2.52 0.96
CA TRP A 79 3.17 -2.15 0.00
C TRP A 79 2.74 -2.58 -1.40
N CYS A 80 2.77 -1.65 -2.35
CA CYS A 80 2.51 -1.95 -3.75
C CYS A 80 3.84 -2.17 -4.49
N PRO A 81 4.15 -3.40 -4.95
CA PRO A 81 5.41 -3.67 -5.66
C PRO A 81 5.49 -2.99 -7.03
N ARG A 82 4.33 -2.68 -7.66
CA ARG A 82 4.26 -1.96 -8.94
C ARG A 82 4.55 -0.46 -8.78
N CYS A 83 3.93 0.17 -7.79
CA CYS A 83 4.08 1.60 -7.52
C CYS A 83 5.34 1.92 -6.72
N GLU A 84 5.95 0.90 -6.10
CA GLU A 84 7.16 1.00 -5.27
C GLU A 84 6.96 1.99 -4.10
N THR A 85 5.80 1.91 -3.43
CA THR A 85 5.44 2.76 -2.30
C THR A 85 4.51 2.06 -1.30
N ALA A 86 4.53 2.59 -0.09
CA ALA A 86 3.56 2.36 0.97
C ALA A 86 2.15 2.82 0.57
N LEU A 87 1.13 2.08 0.99
CA LEU A 87 -0.28 2.46 0.88
C LEU A 87 -0.91 2.59 2.27
N ALA A 88 -1.83 3.54 2.41
CA ALA A 88 -2.70 3.65 3.56
C ALA A 88 -3.78 2.56 3.53
N GLU A 89 -4.28 2.15 4.70
CA GLU A 89 -5.35 1.15 4.81
C GLU A 89 -6.60 1.54 3.99
N HIS A 90 -6.96 2.82 4.00
CA HIS A 90 -8.09 3.35 3.24
C HIS A 90 -7.94 3.22 1.72
N GLU A 91 -6.72 3.10 1.21
CA GLU A 91 -6.46 2.87 -0.23
C GLU A 91 -6.60 1.39 -0.61
N VAL A 92 -6.49 0.47 0.35
CA VAL A 92 -6.53 -0.98 0.10
C VAL A 92 -7.92 -1.56 0.37
N ARG A 93 -8.63 -1.02 1.35
CA ARG A 93 -9.89 -1.60 1.85
C ARG A 93 -11.00 -1.71 0.81
N GLY A 94 -11.03 -0.82 -0.19
CA GLY A 94 -12.03 -0.84 -1.27
C GLY A 94 -11.68 -1.78 -2.44
N GLU A 95 -10.46 -2.29 -2.48
CA GLU A 95 -9.86 -2.95 -3.65
C GLU A 95 -9.67 -4.46 -3.45
N TYR A 96 -10.49 -5.09 -2.57
CA TYR A 96 -10.45 -6.53 -2.39
C TYR A 96 -11.11 -7.24 -3.57
N TYR A 97 -10.43 -8.27 -4.07
CA TYR A 97 -10.94 -9.17 -5.09
C TYR A 97 -10.46 -10.59 -4.83
N ASP A 98 -11.19 -11.57 -5.35
CA ASP A 98 -10.84 -12.97 -5.19
C ASP A 98 -9.62 -13.33 -6.06
N VAL A 99 -8.68 -14.03 -5.43
CA VAL A 99 -7.47 -14.54 -6.08
C VAL A 99 -7.31 -16.03 -5.80
N GLN A 100 -6.62 -16.73 -6.70
CA GLN A 100 -6.23 -18.12 -6.48
C GLN A 100 -4.83 -18.16 -5.88
N ASP A 101 -4.73 -18.60 -4.63
CA ASP A 101 -3.48 -18.80 -3.92
C ASP A 101 -3.25 -20.30 -3.61
N PRO A 102 -1.97 -20.74 -3.53
CA PRO A 102 -1.65 -22.09 -3.16
C PRO A 102 -1.99 -22.34 -1.68
N SER A 103 -2.68 -23.44 -1.38
CA SER A 103 -2.93 -23.90 0.00
C SER A 103 -1.96 -25.04 0.33
N LEU A 104 -1.00 -24.79 1.22
CA LEU A 104 0.12 -25.71 1.47
C LEU A 104 0.24 -26.07 2.94
N PHE A 105 0.65 -27.32 3.19
CA PHE A 105 1.03 -27.80 4.51
C PHE A 105 2.54 -28.07 4.55
N ALA A 106 3.27 -27.28 5.33
CA ALA A 106 4.70 -27.41 5.54
C ALA A 106 5.00 -28.21 6.83
N ARG A 107 6.01 -29.09 6.77
CA ARG A 107 6.46 -29.90 7.91
C ARG A 107 7.75 -29.33 8.50
N PHE A 108 7.72 -28.94 9.77
CA PHE A 108 8.87 -28.42 10.51
C PHE A 108 9.42 -29.48 11.46
N LYS A 109 10.62 -29.97 11.19
CA LYS A 109 11.25 -31.04 11.99
C LYS A 109 11.61 -30.53 13.40
N LEU A 110 11.23 -31.28 14.43
CA LEU A 110 11.68 -31.01 15.80
C LEU A 110 13.15 -31.42 15.97
N ARG A 111 13.95 -30.55 16.61
CA ARG A 111 15.39 -30.79 16.80
C ARG A 111 15.67 -31.97 17.72
N ASP A 112 14.93 -32.05 18.83
CA ASP A 112 15.16 -33.03 19.89
C ASP A 112 14.36 -34.33 19.70
N ARG A 113 13.50 -34.39 18.69
CA ARG A 113 12.59 -35.52 18.46
C ARG A 113 12.68 -36.01 17.01
N PRO A 114 13.48 -37.04 16.73
CA PRO A 114 13.63 -37.57 15.38
C PRO A 114 12.29 -38.10 14.87
N ASN A 115 11.99 -37.85 13.59
CA ASN A 115 10.74 -38.20 12.91
C ASN A 115 9.47 -37.54 13.48
N GLU A 116 9.61 -36.50 14.31
CA GLU A 116 8.49 -35.65 14.72
C GLU A 116 8.53 -34.31 13.98
N TYR A 117 7.36 -33.88 13.50
CA TYR A 117 7.21 -32.66 12.71
C TYR A 117 6.00 -31.87 13.21
N LEU A 118 6.12 -30.55 13.23
CA LEU A 118 4.98 -29.64 13.32
C LEU A 118 4.40 -29.45 11.92
N LEU A 119 3.08 -29.53 11.80
CA LEU A 119 2.37 -29.32 10.55
C LEU A 119 1.78 -27.90 10.53
N ILE A 120 2.20 -27.08 9.57
CA ILE A 120 1.82 -25.67 9.45
C ILE A 120 1.12 -25.45 8.11
N TRP A 121 -0.04 -24.80 8.15
CA TRP A 121 -0.77 -24.38 6.96
C TRP A 121 -0.41 -22.94 6.59
N THR A 122 -0.24 -22.66 5.29
CA THR A 122 -0.03 -21.30 4.78
C THR A 122 -0.56 -21.14 3.37
N THR A 123 -1.04 -19.94 3.06
CA THR A 123 -1.36 -19.50 1.68
C THR A 123 -0.23 -18.70 1.03
N THR A 124 0.78 -18.28 1.79
CA THR A 124 1.87 -17.42 1.34
C THR A 124 3.22 -18.15 1.45
N PRO A 125 3.55 -19.10 0.56
CA PRO A 125 4.78 -19.89 0.66
C PRO A 125 6.06 -19.05 0.61
N TRP A 126 5.99 -17.88 -0.03
CA TRP A 126 7.11 -16.94 -0.12
C TRP A 126 7.52 -16.33 1.23
N THR A 127 6.71 -16.47 2.29
CA THR A 127 7.08 -16.02 3.65
C THR A 127 7.88 -17.06 4.43
N LEU A 128 7.87 -18.33 4.01
CA LEU A 128 8.55 -19.43 4.70
C LEU A 128 10.08 -19.22 4.87
N PRO A 129 10.82 -18.66 3.91
CA PRO A 129 12.25 -18.39 4.09
C PRO A 129 12.56 -17.37 5.20
N ALA A 130 11.60 -16.54 5.56
CA ALA A 130 11.71 -15.53 6.61
C ALA A 130 11.02 -15.96 7.92
N ASP A 131 10.64 -17.24 8.05
CA ASP A 131 10.05 -17.76 9.28
C ASP A 131 11.06 -17.73 10.44
N MET A 132 10.57 -17.32 11.61
CA MET A 132 11.38 -17.14 12.82
C MET A 132 10.87 -17.96 13.99
N ALA A 133 9.57 -18.29 14.02
CA ALA A 133 8.94 -18.98 15.13
C ALA A 133 7.60 -19.59 14.73
N VAL A 134 7.31 -20.77 15.27
CA VAL A 134 5.97 -21.37 15.21
C VAL A 134 5.17 -20.93 16.45
N CYS A 135 4.01 -20.32 16.22
CA CYS A 135 3.10 -19.92 17.30
C CYS A 135 1.99 -20.98 17.48
N VAL A 136 1.70 -21.32 18.73
CA VAL A 136 0.60 -22.21 19.12
C VAL A 136 -0.26 -21.54 20.18
N HIS A 137 -1.53 -21.92 20.25
CA HIS A 137 -2.44 -21.41 21.27
C HIS A 137 -2.17 -22.14 22.60
N PRO A 138 -1.98 -21.43 23.73
CA PRO A 138 -1.56 -22.05 24.98
C PRO A 138 -2.59 -23.01 25.59
N GLU A 139 -3.88 -22.82 25.30
CA GLU A 139 -4.97 -23.60 25.89
C GLU A 139 -5.51 -24.72 24.99
N TYR A 140 -5.02 -24.83 23.75
CA TYR A 140 -5.54 -25.83 22.82
C TYR A 140 -4.83 -27.18 23.00
N ALA A 141 -5.62 -28.25 22.95
CA ALA A 141 -5.10 -29.60 22.95
C ALA A 141 -4.60 -29.97 21.55
N TYR A 142 -3.29 -30.20 21.43
CA TYR A 142 -2.66 -30.66 20.19
C TYR A 142 -2.45 -32.16 20.24
N ALA A 143 -2.77 -32.85 19.13
CA ALA A 143 -2.59 -34.28 19.00
C ALA A 143 -1.30 -34.61 18.24
N LYS A 144 -0.55 -35.59 18.75
CA LYS A 144 0.52 -36.26 18.00
C LYS A 144 -0.12 -37.41 17.21
N VAL A 145 0.03 -37.39 15.90
CA VAL A 145 -0.54 -38.41 14.99
C VAL A 145 0.57 -39.15 14.27
N ALA A 146 0.44 -40.47 14.15
CA ALA A 146 1.28 -41.27 13.29
C ALA A 146 0.80 -41.10 11.84
N VAL A 147 1.70 -40.68 10.96
CA VAL A 147 1.47 -40.55 9.52
C VAL A 147 2.51 -41.44 8.85
N GLY A 148 2.06 -42.30 7.94
CA GLY A 148 2.84 -43.40 7.36
C GLY A 148 4.20 -43.03 6.81
#